data_AF-A0A2L2NPH4-F1
#
_entry.id   AF-A0A2L2NPH4-F1
#
_cell.length_a   1.000
_cell.length_b   1.000
_cell.length_c   1.000
_cell.angle_alpha   90.00
_cell.angle_beta   90.00
_cell.angle_gamma   90.00
#
_symmetry.space_group_name_H-M   'P 1'
#
loop_
_entity.id
_entity.type
_entity.pdbx_description
1 polymer ?
#
loop_
_entity_poly.entity_id
_entity_poly.type
_entity_poly.pdbx_seq_one_letter_code
_entity_poly.pdbx_strand_id
1 'polypeptide(L)'
;MKLISDPPIPVKIQKMKERVRWMHPSFVQRGIDQTSIVIDDRRQDNPEFSFMVIGDSGTKSHSRHHPQRKVAELMLTHRDDCSFVLHTGDVIYVVGSQEYYSTNFIEPYREFLVNGDNPKSIPYDRMVFNLPFLPVLGNHDYYDVPLMYRLFTGTTSSLRRLFRYKDIEIGWHGSYQGNAYARAFMDYTQAMSPQELERHLDRHYTAKTDTGRCLRYEPGQFTRLPNRYYTFRYGGIDFFALDSNTFNTPSPLPATQEGEIYRRELQKRRQEIDREEVEILKIYDRLNPDKPTEAEQLDDLSAKLDQINEIKIDIEKQLASHQMPAIDFEQLEWLRSKLIESWNTSQVRGRVIFFHHPPYVTEATKWNQAQTLAVRHRLRWVFEQVAETLGSLIKERPIVDLILNGHAHCLEHLCTTDTGFADSHINCIISGGSGHRPRYQRREGTELMETFAEIAGKSTRKVADSRLFVGRHNYNFQNRLPYSCVRIDVLDGSPPKFIIRPLITERVEQKWHNTELEPFVI
;
A
#
# COMPACT_ATOMS: atom_id res chain seq x y z
N MET A 1 -0.66 12.67 22.89
CA MET A 1 -0.96 13.87 22.05
C MET A 1 -1.30 13.36 20.66
N LYS A 2 -2.37 13.81 19.98
CA LYS A 2 -2.63 13.33 18.60
C LYS A 2 -1.72 14.07 17.62
N LEU A 3 -0.70 13.37 17.12
CA LEU A 3 0.27 13.90 16.16
C LEU A 3 -0.22 13.78 14.70
N ILE A 4 -1.05 12.76 14.45
CA ILE A 4 -1.58 12.41 13.13
C ILE A 4 -3.11 12.23 13.25
N SER A 5 -3.82 12.54 12.17
CA SER A 5 -5.25 12.32 12.01
C SER A 5 -5.53 11.51 10.74
N ASP A 6 -6.28 10.41 10.89
CA ASP A 6 -6.82 9.65 9.77
C ASP A 6 -8.21 10.21 9.39
N PRO A 7 -8.44 10.70 8.15
CA PRO A 7 -9.75 11.19 7.77
C PRO A 7 -10.80 10.05 7.74
N PRO A 8 -12.07 10.33 8.05
CA PRO A 8 -13.14 9.34 7.93
C PRO A 8 -13.28 8.82 6.49
N ILE A 9 -13.67 7.54 6.33
CA ILE A 9 -13.85 6.91 5.01
C ILE A 9 -14.76 7.72 4.05
N PRO A 10 -15.92 8.24 4.48
CA PRO A 10 -16.75 9.05 3.59
C PRO A 10 -16.03 10.29 3.04
N VAL A 11 -15.16 10.90 3.86
CA VAL A 11 -14.35 12.06 3.44
C VAL A 11 -13.29 11.63 2.42
N LYS A 12 -12.61 10.50 2.64
CA LYS A 12 -11.64 9.94 1.68
C LYS A 12 -12.30 9.72 0.32
N ILE A 13 -13.43 9.02 0.30
CA ILE A 13 -14.18 8.71 -0.93
C ILE A 13 -14.64 9.99 -1.63
N GLN A 14 -15.29 10.88 -0.90
CA GLN A 14 -15.84 12.12 -1.47
C GLN A 14 -14.74 12.98 -2.09
N LYS A 15 -13.61 13.16 -1.38
CA LYS A 15 -12.49 13.94 -1.88
C LYS A 15 -11.87 13.34 -3.13
N MET A 16 -11.70 12.01 -3.20
CA MET A 16 -11.17 11.37 -4.40
C MET A 16 -12.13 11.50 -5.59
N LYS A 17 -13.45 11.32 -5.38
CA LYS A 17 -14.46 11.52 -6.41
C LYS A 17 -14.46 12.94 -6.97
N GLU A 18 -14.35 13.95 -6.11
CA GLU A 18 -14.24 15.36 -6.51
C GLU A 18 -13.02 15.60 -7.42
N ARG A 19 -11.87 15.02 -7.07
CA ARG A 19 -10.59 15.23 -7.76
C ARG A 19 -10.56 14.70 -9.20
N VAL A 20 -11.22 13.57 -9.44
CA VAL A 20 -11.33 12.95 -10.77
C VAL A 20 -12.63 13.29 -11.49
N ARG A 21 -13.49 14.13 -10.90
CA ARG A 21 -14.83 14.45 -11.41
C ARG A 21 -15.63 13.19 -11.74
N TRP A 22 -15.72 12.29 -10.77
CA TRP A 22 -16.38 11.00 -10.91
C TRP A 22 -17.78 11.13 -11.51
N MET A 23 -18.05 10.38 -12.59
CA MET A 23 -19.33 10.34 -13.31
C MET A 23 -19.78 11.70 -13.87
N HIS A 24 -18.87 12.64 -14.09
CA HIS A 24 -19.21 13.93 -14.69
C HIS A 24 -19.74 13.73 -16.13
N PRO A 25 -20.75 14.51 -16.60
CA PRO A 25 -21.42 14.29 -17.88
C PRO A 25 -20.49 14.14 -19.08
N SER A 26 -19.40 14.90 -19.13
CA SER A 26 -18.38 14.81 -20.20
C SER A 26 -17.74 13.42 -20.32
N PHE A 27 -17.57 12.70 -19.21
CA PHE A 27 -17.06 11.33 -19.19
C PHE A 27 -18.14 10.34 -19.64
N VAL A 28 -19.33 10.46 -19.04
CA VAL A 28 -20.46 9.54 -19.29
C VAL A 28 -20.89 9.61 -20.76
N GLN A 29 -21.04 10.80 -21.33
CA GLN A 29 -21.44 10.99 -22.73
C GLN A 29 -20.42 10.43 -23.74
N ARG A 30 -19.14 10.35 -23.35
CA ARG A 30 -18.07 9.75 -24.16
C ARG A 30 -17.91 8.25 -23.94
N GLY A 31 -18.71 7.66 -23.04
CA GLY A 31 -18.56 6.26 -22.64
C GLY A 31 -17.17 5.99 -22.04
N ILE A 32 -16.66 6.92 -21.22
CA ILE A 32 -15.36 6.77 -20.59
C ILE A 32 -15.49 5.95 -19.29
N ASP A 33 -14.75 4.84 -19.23
CA ASP A 33 -14.50 4.09 -18.02
C ASP A 33 -13.40 4.76 -17.19
N GLN A 34 -13.80 5.45 -16.12
CA GLN A 34 -12.91 6.15 -15.19
C GLN A 34 -12.17 5.18 -14.23
N THR A 35 -12.28 3.87 -14.42
CA THR A 35 -11.61 2.86 -13.59
C THR A 35 -10.65 1.98 -14.38
N SER A 36 -10.46 2.24 -15.67
CA SER A 36 -9.62 1.44 -16.54
C SER A 36 -8.47 2.25 -17.14
N ILE A 37 -7.32 1.60 -17.32
CA ILE A 37 -6.22 2.12 -18.14
C ILE A 37 -5.75 1.09 -19.17
N VAL A 38 -5.13 1.57 -20.23
CA VAL A 38 -4.34 0.77 -21.17
C VAL A 38 -2.92 1.32 -21.16
N ILE A 39 -1.93 0.45 -20.92
CA ILE A 39 -0.51 0.81 -20.94
C ILE A 39 -0.04 0.71 -22.38
N ASP A 40 0.22 1.86 -23.00
CA ASP A 40 0.65 1.92 -24.39
C ASP A 40 2.17 1.94 -24.51
N ASP A 41 2.78 0.80 -24.17
CA ASP A 41 4.21 0.53 -24.32
C ASP A 41 4.52 -0.40 -25.51
N ARG A 42 3.48 -0.80 -26.25
CA ARG A 42 3.51 -1.74 -27.39
C ARG A 42 3.97 -3.16 -27.05
N ARG A 43 3.95 -3.53 -25.76
CA ARG A 43 4.36 -4.85 -25.25
C ARG A 43 3.26 -5.57 -24.47
N GLN A 44 2.12 -4.90 -24.24
CA GLN A 44 0.98 -5.43 -23.48
C GLN A 44 0.43 -6.79 -23.94
N ASP A 45 0.64 -7.20 -25.19
CA ASP A 45 0.11 -8.47 -25.71
C ASP A 45 1.10 -9.63 -25.53
N ASN A 46 2.30 -9.36 -25.01
CA ASN A 46 3.29 -10.40 -24.74
C ASN A 46 2.84 -11.25 -23.53
N PRO A 47 2.55 -12.55 -23.69
CA PRO A 47 2.10 -13.41 -22.60
C PRO A 47 3.19 -13.63 -21.54
N GLU A 48 4.46 -13.42 -21.90
CA GLU A 48 5.60 -13.51 -20.99
C GLU A 48 6.18 -12.13 -20.70
N PHE A 49 6.20 -11.73 -19.44
CA PHE A 49 6.69 -10.43 -19.05
C PHE A 49 7.12 -10.42 -17.59
N SER A 50 7.97 -9.46 -17.22
CA SER A 50 8.36 -9.24 -15.84
C SER A 50 7.84 -7.91 -15.31
N PHE A 51 7.59 -7.83 -14.01
CA PHE A 51 7.29 -6.57 -13.33
C PHE A 51 7.90 -6.56 -11.93
N MET A 52 8.06 -5.36 -11.36
CA MET A 52 8.57 -5.19 -10.00
C MET A 52 7.46 -4.76 -9.04
N VAL A 53 7.60 -5.15 -7.77
CA VAL A 53 6.69 -4.79 -6.69
C VAL A 53 7.50 -4.18 -5.55
N ILE A 54 7.02 -3.04 -5.06
CA ILE A 54 7.53 -2.32 -3.88
C ILE A 54 6.36 -1.76 -3.07
N GLY A 55 6.61 -1.35 -1.84
CA GLY A 55 5.62 -0.79 -0.94
C GLY A 55 6.27 -0.15 0.28
N ASP A 56 5.54 0.74 0.95
CA ASP A 56 5.99 1.38 2.19
C ASP A 56 7.36 2.04 1.98
N SER A 57 7.49 2.68 0.81
CA SER A 57 8.64 3.48 0.43
C SER A 57 8.43 4.93 0.88
N GLY A 58 9.44 5.77 0.76
CA GLY A 58 9.30 7.17 1.14
C GLY A 58 9.86 7.53 2.50
N THR A 59 10.78 6.76 3.06
CA THR A 59 11.51 7.23 4.24
C THR A 59 12.54 8.28 3.86
N LYS A 60 12.69 9.31 4.72
CA LYS A 60 13.78 10.27 4.60
C LYS A 60 15.12 9.54 4.74
N SER A 61 16.16 10.10 4.14
CA SER A 61 17.55 9.72 4.48
C SER A 61 17.84 10.06 5.94
N HIS A 62 17.67 9.12 6.85
CA HIS A 62 18.20 9.24 8.20
C HIS A 62 19.72 9.03 8.17
N SER A 63 20.46 9.88 8.88
CA SER A 63 21.85 9.65 9.29
C SER A 63 22.77 8.97 8.23
N ARG A 64 23.07 9.65 7.11
CA ARG A 64 24.00 9.20 6.04
C ARG A 64 23.59 7.96 5.23
N HIS A 65 22.38 7.43 5.38
CA HIS A 65 21.92 6.28 4.59
C HIS A 65 20.48 6.37 4.16
N HIS A 66 20.19 5.78 2.99
CA HIS A 66 18.88 5.85 2.37
C HIS A 66 18.45 4.45 1.92
N PRO A 67 17.77 3.68 2.78
CA PRO A 67 17.37 2.30 2.48
C PRO A 67 16.55 2.19 1.19
N GLN A 68 15.59 3.08 1.01
CA GLN A 68 14.81 3.18 -0.22
C GLN A 68 15.69 3.39 -1.47
N ARG A 69 16.74 4.22 -1.39
CA ARG A 69 17.67 4.37 -2.52
C ARG A 69 18.44 3.09 -2.80
N LYS A 70 18.80 2.32 -1.76
CA LYS A 70 19.45 1.01 -1.94
C LYS A 70 18.53 0.01 -2.63
N VAL A 71 17.25 0.00 -2.27
CA VAL A 71 16.24 -0.81 -2.97
C VAL A 71 16.06 -0.33 -4.41
N ALA A 72 16.00 0.99 -4.65
CA ALA A 72 15.94 1.52 -6.00
C ALA A 72 17.15 1.10 -6.84
N GLU A 73 18.37 1.12 -6.29
CA GLU A 73 19.59 0.64 -6.96
C GLU A 73 19.51 -0.85 -7.34
N LEU A 74 18.91 -1.69 -6.49
CA LEU A 74 18.61 -3.09 -6.86
C LEU A 74 17.58 -3.19 -7.99
N MET A 75 16.55 -2.34 -7.99
CA MET A 75 15.57 -2.34 -9.07
C MET A 75 16.19 -1.97 -10.42
N LEU A 76 17.20 -1.09 -10.43
CA LEU A 76 17.86 -0.64 -11.66
C LEU A 76 18.52 -1.79 -12.42
N THR A 77 19.02 -2.82 -11.74
CA THR A 77 19.65 -3.97 -12.41
C THR A 77 18.65 -4.85 -13.16
N HIS A 78 17.34 -4.68 -12.91
CA HIS A 78 16.27 -5.43 -13.57
C HIS A 78 15.32 -4.56 -14.38
N ARG A 79 15.54 -3.24 -14.39
CA ARG A 79 14.63 -2.25 -14.96
C ARG A 79 14.29 -2.53 -16.42
N ASP A 80 15.30 -2.85 -17.23
CA ASP A 80 15.14 -2.98 -18.68
C ASP A 80 14.42 -4.28 -19.09
N ASP A 81 14.40 -5.28 -18.21
CA ASP A 81 13.65 -6.53 -18.40
C ASP A 81 12.20 -6.44 -17.92
N CYS A 82 11.87 -5.42 -17.11
CA CYS A 82 10.55 -5.27 -16.52
C CYS A 82 9.68 -4.33 -17.36
N SER A 83 8.38 -4.64 -17.41
CA SER A 83 7.38 -3.87 -18.14
C SER A 83 6.81 -2.73 -17.29
N PHE A 84 6.69 -2.91 -15.98
CA PHE A 84 6.18 -1.89 -15.07
C PHE A 84 6.58 -2.15 -13.60
N VAL A 85 6.30 -1.17 -12.75
CA VAL A 85 6.43 -1.23 -11.29
C VAL A 85 5.06 -1.05 -10.63
N LEU A 86 4.71 -1.95 -9.73
CA LEU A 86 3.58 -1.80 -8.81
C LEU A 86 4.07 -1.24 -7.48
N HIS A 87 3.40 -0.22 -6.95
CA HIS A 87 3.70 0.33 -5.62
C HIS A 87 2.51 0.17 -4.69
N THR A 88 2.61 -0.68 -3.66
CA THR A 88 1.50 -1.10 -2.79
C THR A 88 1.13 -0.07 -1.71
N GLY A 89 1.32 1.22 -1.98
CA GLY A 89 0.94 2.34 -1.11
C GLY A 89 1.95 2.74 -0.04
N ASP A 90 1.62 3.81 0.70
CA ASP A 90 2.50 4.54 1.60
C ASP A 90 3.75 5.01 0.88
N VAL A 91 3.62 6.10 0.12
CA VAL A 91 4.63 6.52 -0.87
C VAL A 91 5.68 7.46 -0.29
N ILE A 92 5.35 8.22 0.76
CA ILE A 92 6.12 9.42 1.16
C ILE A 92 6.47 9.49 2.65
N TYR A 93 5.66 8.89 3.53
CA TYR A 93 5.74 9.04 5.00
C TYR A 93 5.96 10.48 5.53
N VAL A 94 5.74 10.75 6.82
CA VAL A 94 4.83 10.04 7.72
C VAL A 94 3.36 10.47 7.48
N VAL A 95 3.12 11.61 6.82
CA VAL A 95 1.75 12.16 6.62
C VAL A 95 1.44 12.54 5.18
N GLY A 96 2.11 11.91 4.21
CA GLY A 96 1.82 12.08 2.78
C GLY A 96 1.97 13.52 2.26
N SER A 97 2.80 14.34 2.92
CA SER A 97 2.93 15.76 2.61
C SER A 97 3.62 15.98 1.27
N GLN A 98 3.10 16.93 0.49
CA GLN A 98 3.72 17.36 -0.78
C GLN A 98 5.18 17.83 -0.60
N GLU A 99 5.54 18.30 0.60
CA GLU A 99 6.87 18.85 0.92
C GLU A 99 7.99 17.82 0.81
N TYR A 100 7.66 16.53 0.94
CA TYR A 100 8.65 15.45 1.00
C TYR A 100 8.78 14.66 -0.30
N TYR A 101 7.93 14.91 -1.32
CA TYR A 101 8.02 14.20 -2.60
C TYR A 101 9.38 14.31 -3.28
N SER A 102 10.02 15.49 -3.20
CA SER A 102 11.36 15.68 -3.78
C SER A 102 12.37 14.70 -3.18
N THR A 103 12.47 14.65 -1.86
CA THR A 103 13.51 13.88 -1.15
C THR A 103 13.15 12.41 -0.96
N ASN A 104 11.85 12.11 -0.79
CA ASN A 104 11.38 10.79 -0.39
C ASN A 104 10.86 9.97 -1.59
N PHE A 105 10.73 10.54 -2.78
CA PHE A 105 10.28 9.78 -3.96
C PHE A 105 11.05 10.12 -5.23
N ILE A 106 11.10 11.40 -5.60
CA ILE A 106 11.73 11.85 -6.85
C ILE A 106 13.23 11.56 -6.84
N GLU A 107 13.96 11.96 -5.79
CA GLU A 107 15.41 11.74 -5.70
C GLU A 107 15.79 10.23 -5.66
N PRO A 108 15.13 9.37 -4.85
CA PRO A 108 15.41 7.93 -4.81
C PRO A 108 15.16 7.21 -6.13
N TYR A 109 14.06 7.55 -6.82
CA TYR A 109 13.59 6.88 -8.04
C TYR A 109 13.85 7.69 -9.32
N ARG A 110 14.80 8.63 -9.29
CA ARG A 110 15.05 9.57 -10.39
C ARG A 110 15.23 8.88 -11.75
N GLU A 111 15.86 7.71 -11.80
CA GLU A 111 16.09 6.96 -13.05
C GLU A 111 14.79 6.40 -13.68
N PHE A 112 13.69 6.33 -12.92
CA PHE A 112 12.36 5.96 -13.40
C PHE A 112 11.56 7.17 -13.93
N LEU A 113 12.09 8.39 -13.81
CA LEU A 113 11.44 9.63 -14.19
C LEU A 113 12.07 10.25 -15.44
N VAL A 114 11.24 10.88 -16.26
CA VAL A 114 11.70 11.78 -17.32
C VAL A 114 12.37 13.00 -16.68
N ASN A 115 13.52 13.41 -17.21
CA ASN A 115 14.38 14.45 -16.63
C ASN A 115 14.97 14.10 -15.24
N GLY A 116 15.06 12.82 -14.92
CA GLY A 116 15.65 12.30 -13.68
C GLY A 116 17.10 12.73 -13.40
N ASP A 117 17.85 13.14 -14.41
CA ASP A 117 19.21 13.68 -14.24
C ASP A 117 19.24 14.99 -13.44
N ASN A 118 18.11 15.71 -13.38
CA ASN A 118 17.93 16.91 -12.57
C ASN A 118 16.65 16.82 -11.71
N PRO A 119 16.64 15.97 -10.66
CA PRO A 119 15.43 15.67 -9.88
C PRO A 119 14.83 16.89 -9.20
N LYS A 120 15.65 17.89 -8.84
CA LYS A 120 15.22 19.16 -8.23
C LYS A 120 14.31 20.01 -9.13
N SER A 121 14.35 19.77 -10.43
CA SER A 121 13.50 20.48 -11.40
C SER A 121 12.13 19.82 -11.62
N ILE A 122 11.94 18.60 -11.11
CA ILE A 122 10.70 17.85 -11.28
C ILE A 122 9.74 18.26 -10.16
N PRO A 123 8.63 18.95 -10.48
CA PRO A 123 7.62 19.24 -9.47
C PRO A 123 6.82 17.95 -9.18
N TYR A 124 6.44 17.77 -7.92
CA TYR A 124 5.77 16.54 -7.47
C TYR A 124 4.46 16.25 -8.20
N ASP A 125 3.76 17.29 -8.65
CA ASP A 125 2.47 17.19 -9.33
C ASP A 125 2.60 17.10 -10.86
N ARG A 126 3.82 16.97 -11.41
CA ARG A 126 4.06 16.76 -12.85
C ARG A 126 5.13 15.70 -13.13
N MET A 127 5.23 14.71 -12.26
CA MET A 127 6.07 13.54 -12.52
C MET A 127 5.58 12.81 -13.77
N VAL A 128 6.52 12.46 -14.65
CA VAL A 128 6.29 11.61 -15.82
C VAL A 128 7.26 10.46 -15.75
N PHE A 129 6.74 9.23 -15.84
CA PHE A 129 7.56 8.02 -15.69
C PHE A 129 8.02 7.50 -17.05
N ASN A 130 9.28 7.10 -17.15
CA ASN A 130 9.84 6.49 -18.37
C ASN A 130 9.66 4.95 -18.42
N LEU A 131 9.33 4.34 -17.28
CA LEU A 131 8.83 2.98 -17.11
C LEU A 131 7.52 3.08 -16.34
N PRO A 132 6.40 2.44 -16.75
CA PRO A 132 5.14 2.55 -16.03
C PRO A 132 5.30 2.27 -14.53
N PHE A 133 4.78 3.20 -13.73
CA PHE A 133 4.80 3.16 -12.27
C PHE A 133 3.36 3.32 -11.77
N LEU A 134 2.84 2.29 -11.11
CA LEU A 134 1.41 2.10 -10.85
C LEU A 134 1.16 1.96 -9.34
N PRO A 135 1.08 3.09 -8.62
CA PRO A 135 0.82 3.06 -7.18
C PRO A 135 -0.65 2.83 -6.82
N VAL A 136 -0.88 2.43 -5.58
CA VAL A 136 -2.15 2.55 -4.83
C VAL A 136 -1.94 3.46 -3.61
N LEU A 137 -3.01 3.78 -2.89
CA LEU A 137 -2.92 4.55 -1.64
C LEU A 137 -2.73 3.65 -0.43
N GLY A 138 -1.82 4.04 0.45
CA GLY A 138 -1.72 3.56 1.82
C GLY A 138 -2.33 4.53 2.83
N ASN A 139 -2.26 4.19 4.11
CA ASN A 139 -2.84 5.03 5.17
C ASN A 139 -2.06 6.34 5.36
N HIS A 140 -0.74 6.32 5.23
CA HIS A 140 0.10 7.52 5.34
C HIS A 140 -0.14 8.50 4.18
N ASP A 141 -0.65 8.04 3.04
CA ASP A 141 -1.05 8.90 1.94
C ASP A 141 -2.34 9.70 2.23
N TYR A 142 -3.14 9.27 3.21
CA TYR A 142 -4.36 9.97 3.66
C TYR A 142 -4.17 10.77 4.95
N TYR A 143 -3.13 10.49 5.72
CA TYR A 143 -2.90 11.10 7.02
C TYR A 143 -2.71 12.61 6.94
N ASP A 144 -3.19 13.28 7.97
CA ASP A 144 -3.11 14.72 8.13
C ASP A 144 -2.55 15.11 9.48
N VAL A 145 -2.02 16.33 9.54
CA VAL A 145 -1.55 16.93 10.79
C VAL A 145 -2.66 17.80 11.39
N PRO A 146 -2.98 17.67 12.69
CA PRO A 146 -4.03 18.48 13.34
C PRO A 146 -3.77 19.99 13.25
N LEU A 147 -4.84 20.78 13.12
CA LEU A 147 -4.77 22.24 12.87
C LEU A 147 -3.92 23.00 13.92
N MET A 148 -4.07 22.66 15.20
CA MET A 148 -3.30 23.29 16.27
C MET A 148 -1.79 23.07 16.08
N TYR A 149 -1.38 21.89 15.60
CA TYR A 149 0.04 21.58 15.36
C TYR A 149 0.61 22.38 14.17
N ARG A 150 -0.20 22.66 13.14
CA ARG A 150 0.19 23.52 12.00
C ARG A 150 0.56 24.94 12.45
N LEU A 151 -0.17 25.48 13.42
CA LEU A 151 0.05 26.82 13.96
C LEU A 151 1.34 26.90 14.80
N PHE A 152 1.65 25.88 15.60
CA PHE A 152 2.87 25.83 16.43
C PHE A 152 4.14 25.50 15.64
N THR A 153 4.06 24.64 14.62
CA THR A 153 5.21 24.29 13.76
C THR A 153 5.57 25.42 12.81
N GLY A 154 4.57 26.08 12.21
CA GLY A 154 4.79 27.18 11.26
C GLY A 154 5.50 28.38 11.85
N THR A 155 5.10 28.77 13.05
CA THR A 155 5.63 29.97 13.73
C THR A 155 7.03 29.77 14.33
N THR A 156 7.51 28.53 14.45
CA THR A 156 8.80 28.20 15.09
C THR A 156 9.84 27.64 14.13
N SER A 157 9.57 27.52 12.83
CA SER A 157 10.44 26.83 11.85
C SER A 157 11.86 27.44 11.72
N SER A 158 11.98 28.77 11.72
CA SER A 158 13.26 29.48 11.67
C SER A 158 14.07 29.34 12.98
N LEU A 159 13.39 29.27 14.13
CA LEU A 159 14.02 28.99 15.42
C LEU A 159 14.43 27.52 15.55
N ARG A 160 13.63 26.55 15.08
CA ARG A 160 13.99 25.12 15.09
C ARG A 160 15.18 24.81 14.20
N ARG A 161 15.27 25.44 13.02
CA ARG A 161 16.42 25.33 12.11
C ARG A 161 17.69 25.94 12.71
N LEU A 162 17.56 26.98 13.55
CA LEU A 162 18.67 27.62 14.27
C LEU A 162 19.11 26.84 15.52
N PHE A 163 18.20 26.14 16.20
CA PHE A 163 18.45 25.41 17.45
C PHE A 163 18.51 23.88 17.30
N ARG A 164 18.47 23.34 16.06
CA ARG A 164 18.48 21.88 15.77
C ARG A 164 17.45 21.09 16.60
N TYR A 165 16.33 21.71 16.95
CA TYR A 165 15.36 21.17 17.91
C TYR A 165 14.23 20.43 17.19
N LYS A 166 14.11 19.12 17.47
CA LYS A 166 12.96 18.22 17.17
C LYS A 166 12.51 18.18 15.70
N ASP A 167 13.25 17.42 14.88
CA ASP A 167 12.79 16.91 13.58
C ASP A 167 11.94 15.63 13.81
N ILE A 168 10.77 15.78 14.43
CA ILE A 168 9.71 14.77 14.25
C ILE A 168 9.12 15.06 12.87
N GLU A 169 9.03 14.04 11.99
CA GLU A 169 8.67 14.12 10.56
C GLU A 169 7.19 14.51 10.31
N ILE A 170 6.78 15.60 10.92
CA ILE A 170 5.46 16.19 10.80
C ILE A 170 5.72 17.58 10.24
N GLY A 171 5.74 17.65 8.91
CA GLY A 171 5.87 18.88 8.14
C GLY A 171 4.77 19.87 8.46
N TRP A 172 4.81 21.02 7.78
CA TRP A 172 3.84 22.08 8.04
C TRP A 172 2.42 21.69 7.59
N HIS A 173 2.38 20.78 6.62
CA HIS A 173 1.19 20.29 5.96
C HIS A 173 1.10 18.75 6.04
N GLY A 174 -0.13 18.23 6.11
CA GLY A 174 -0.39 16.81 5.89
C GLY A 174 -0.71 16.53 4.42
N SER A 175 -1.30 15.37 4.14
CA SER A 175 -1.71 14.99 2.78
C SER A 175 -2.90 15.80 2.24
N TYR A 176 -3.63 16.50 3.12
CA TYR A 176 -4.95 17.07 2.85
C TYR A 176 -5.92 16.00 2.33
N GLN A 177 -6.09 14.95 3.13
CA GLN A 177 -6.92 13.80 2.83
C GLN A 177 -6.57 13.19 1.45
N GLY A 178 -5.28 12.94 1.19
CA GLY A 178 -4.79 12.35 -0.07
C GLY A 178 -4.70 13.28 -1.28
N ASN A 179 -4.77 14.61 -1.10
CA ASN A 179 -4.66 15.56 -2.22
C ASN A 179 -3.27 15.54 -2.84
N ALA A 180 -2.23 15.43 -2.02
CA ALA A 180 -0.85 15.36 -2.50
C ALA A 180 -0.64 14.14 -3.41
N TYR A 181 -1.08 12.95 -2.97
CA TYR A 181 -1.09 11.73 -3.78
C TYR A 181 -1.87 11.91 -5.09
N ALA A 182 -3.09 12.44 -5.01
CA ALA A 182 -3.92 12.60 -6.19
C ALA A 182 -3.30 13.54 -7.24
N ARG A 183 -2.61 14.60 -6.80
CA ARG A 183 -1.89 15.50 -7.72
C ARG A 183 -0.63 14.87 -8.30
N ALA A 184 0.04 14.03 -7.51
CA ALA A 184 1.25 13.34 -7.92
C ALA A 184 0.98 12.25 -8.97
N PHE A 185 -0.05 11.44 -8.77
CA PHE A 185 -0.22 10.20 -9.55
C PHE A 185 -1.53 10.13 -10.34
N MET A 186 -2.62 10.74 -9.87
CA MET A 186 -3.92 10.62 -10.52
C MET A 186 -4.13 11.70 -11.58
N ASP A 187 -5.06 11.44 -12.51
CA ASP A 187 -5.52 12.43 -13.47
C ASP A 187 -6.43 13.45 -12.76
N TYR A 188 -5.80 14.47 -12.17
CA TYR A 188 -6.46 15.48 -11.35
C TYR A 188 -7.25 16.47 -12.22
N THR A 189 -8.46 16.09 -12.63
CA THR A 189 -9.30 16.89 -13.54
C THR A 189 -10.09 18.00 -12.85
N GLN A 190 -10.19 17.98 -11.52
CA GLN A 190 -10.95 18.98 -10.75
C GLN A 190 -10.53 20.43 -11.05
N ALA A 191 -9.24 20.66 -11.32
CA ALA A 191 -8.69 21.99 -11.56
C ALA A 191 -8.96 22.55 -12.98
N MET A 192 -9.45 21.74 -13.92
CA MET A 192 -9.61 22.13 -15.33
C MET A 192 -10.91 22.91 -15.56
N SER A 193 -10.90 23.96 -16.37
CA SER A 193 -12.14 24.55 -16.89
C SER A 193 -12.94 23.54 -17.74
N PRO A 194 -14.24 23.77 -18.01
CA PRO A 194 -15.02 22.89 -18.86
C PRO A 194 -14.38 22.66 -20.23
N GLN A 195 -13.89 23.71 -20.90
CA GLN A 195 -13.27 23.60 -22.22
C GLN A 195 -11.92 22.85 -22.18
N GLU A 196 -11.14 23.03 -21.11
CA GLU A 196 -9.91 22.26 -20.91
C GLU A 196 -10.20 20.79 -20.66
N LEU A 197 -11.24 20.48 -19.87
CA LEU A 197 -11.68 19.11 -19.63
C LEU A 197 -12.01 18.41 -20.96
N GLU A 198 -12.85 19.01 -21.82
CA GLU A 198 -13.22 18.39 -23.10
C GLU A 198 -11.98 18.04 -23.95
N ARG A 199 -11.05 19.00 -24.11
CA ARG A 199 -9.80 18.78 -24.86
C ARG A 199 -8.91 17.72 -24.20
N HIS A 200 -8.84 17.71 -22.88
CA HIS A 200 -8.07 16.74 -22.10
C HIS A 200 -8.61 15.33 -22.31
N LEU A 201 -9.93 15.15 -22.24
CA LEU A 201 -10.58 13.85 -22.49
C LEU A 201 -10.34 13.35 -23.91
N ASP A 202 -10.42 14.23 -24.91
CA ASP A 202 -10.20 13.86 -26.30
C ASP A 202 -8.73 13.55 -26.61
N ARG A 203 -7.79 14.09 -25.81
CA ARG A 203 -6.36 13.80 -25.93
C ARG A 203 -5.94 12.52 -25.22
N HIS A 204 -6.37 12.32 -23.98
CA HIS A 204 -5.79 11.29 -23.09
C HIS A 204 -6.70 10.07 -22.85
N TYR A 205 -8.02 10.20 -23.01
CA TYR A 205 -8.95 9.08 -22.87
C TYR A 205 -9.28 8.47 -24.24
N THR A 206 -8.25 8.02 -24.95
CA THR A 206 -8.34 7.57 -26.35
C THR A 206 -8.22 6.05 -26.51
N ALA A 207 -7.71 5.35 -25.50
CA ALA A 207 -7.67 3.90 -25.48
C ALA A 207 -9.09 3.31 -25.40
N LYS A 208 -9.25 2.06 -25.84
CA LYS A 208 -10.53 1.36 -25.85
C LYS A 208 -10.41 -0.02 -25.21
N THR A 209 -11.39 -0.36 -24.41
CA THR A 209 -11.62 -1.68 -23.80
C THR A 209 -13.06 -2.11 -24.08
N ASP A 210 -13.44 -3.30 -23.63
CA ASP A 210 -14.81 -3.79 -23.74
C ASP A 210 -15.83 -2.92 -22.97
N THR A 211 -15.35 -2.12 -22.02
CA THR A 211 -16.16 -1.18 -21.22
C THR A 211 -16.24 0.24 -21.78
N GLY A 212 -15.59 0.53 -22.91
CA GLY A 212 -15.65 1.81 -23.58
C GLY A 212 -14.28 2.47 -23.74
N ARG A 213 -14.26 3.81 -23.77
CA ARG A 213 -13.01 4.58 -23.81
C ARG A 213 -12.38 4.59 -22.43
N CYS A 214 -11.06 4.58 -22.34
CA CYS A 214 -10.38 4.66 -21.05
C CYS A 214 -9.08 5.48 -21.17
N LEU A 215 -8.41 5.71 -20.04
CA LEU A 215 -7.19 6.48 -19.99
C LEU A 215 -6.06 5.72 -20.71
N ARG A 216 -5.40 6.36 -21.66
CA ARG A 216 -4.19 5.85 -22.29
C ARG A 216 -2.99 6.27 -21.44
N TYR A 217 -2.34 5.30 -20.82
CA TYR A 217 -1.10 5.51 -20.08
C TYR A 217 0.07 5.43 -21.06
N GLU A 218 0.78 6.54 -21.28
CA GLU A 218 1.84 6.68 -22.28
C GLU A 218 3.19 6.92 -21.56
N PRO A 219 4.03 5.89 -21.38
CA PRO A 219 5.35 6.05 -20.76
C PRO A 219 6.16 7.14 -21.44
N GLY A 220 6.77 8.00 -20.64
CA GLY A 220 7.56 9.15 -21.10
C GLY A 220 6.74 10.38 -21.50
N GLN A 221 5.40 10.31 -21.53
CA GLN A 221 4.55 11.42 -21.98
C GLN A 221 3.40 11.74 -21.02
N PHE A 222 2.57 10.76 -20.68
CA PHE A 222 1.38 10.95 -19.86
C PHE A 222 1.12 9.70 -19.00
N THR A 223 1.53 9.77 -17.74
CA THR A 223 1.60 8.61 -16.85
C THR A 223 0.71 8.78 -15.62
N ARG A 224 -0.57 9.11 -15.84
CA ARG A 224 -1.56 9.33 -14.77
C ARG A 224 -2.42 8.10 -14.54
N LEU A 225 -2.99 8.01 -13.34
CA LEU A 225 -3.98 7.01 -12.95
C LEU A 225 -5.40 7.59 -13.01
N PRO A 226 -6.42 6.81 -13.39
CA PRO A 226 -7.75 7.33 -13.69
C PRO A 226 -8.57 7.56 -12.42
N ASN A 227 -8.30 6.79 -11.36
CA ASN A 227 -9.03 6.80 -10.10
C ASN A 227 -8.20 6.13 -8.98
N ARG A 228 -8.68 6.20 -7.73
CA ARG A 228 -8.03 5.62 -6.53
C ARG A 228 -8.00 4.08 -6.54
N TYR A 229 -8.91 3.48 -7.29
CA TYR A 229 -8.96 2.06 -7.63
C TYR A 229 -9.12 1.95 -9.15
N TYR A 230 -8.43 1.01 -9.77
CA TYR A 230 -8.40 0.91 -11.22
C TYR A 230 -7.99 -0.50 -11.67
N THR A 231 -8.17 -0.78 -12.95
CA THR A 231 -7.76 -2.03 -13.57
C THR A 231 -7.04 -1.81 -14.89
N PHE A 232 -6.20 -2.78 -15.26
CA PHE A 232 -5.57 -2.88 -16.57
C PHE A 232 -5.28 -4.33 -16.89
N ARG A 233 -5.09 -4.62 -18.18
CA ARG A 233 -4.71 -5.93 -18.68
C ARG A 233 -3.29 -5.86 -19.27
N TYR A 234 -2.46 -6.83 -18.94
CA TYR A 234 -1.11 -6.97 -19.50
C TYR A 234 -0.75 -8.45 -19.63
N GLY A 235 -0.32 -8.89 -20.80
CA GLY A 235 -0.01 -10.29 -21.12
C GLY A 235 -1.16 -11.26 -20.88
N GLY A 236 -2.41 -10.81 -21.03
CA GLY A 236 -3.61 -11.59 -20.68
C GLY A 236 -3.87 -11.76 -19.17
N ILE A 237 -3.15 -11.02 -18.32
CA ILE A 237 -3.38 -10.96 -16.88
C ILE A 237 -4.17 -9.69 -16.56
N ASP A 238 -5.29 -9.82 -15.86
CA ASP A 238 -6.01 -8.67 -15.31
C ASP A 238 -5.43 -8.29 -13.95
N PHE A 239 -5.11 -7.01 -13.80
CA PHE A 239 -4.64 -6.42 -12.54
C PHE A 239 -5.72 -5.53 -11.94
N PHE A 240 -5.98 -5.66 -10.65
CA PHE A 240 -6.98 -4.90 -9.91
C PHE A 240 -6.32 -4.13 -8.75
N ALA A 241 -6.26 -2.81 -8.88
CA ALA A 241 -5.72 -1.90 -7.88
C ALA A 241 -6.84 -1.47 -6.94
N LEU A 242 -6.69 -1.66 -5.62
CA LEU A 242 -7.70 -1.26 -4.63
C LEU A 242 -7.18 -0.24 -3.62
N ASP A 243 -8.07 0.65 -3.20
CA ASP A 243 -7.89 1.54 -2.06
C ASP A 243 -8.47 0.91 -0.78
N SER A 244 -7.65 0.05 -0.14
CA SER A 244 -7.98 -0.62 1.12
C SER A 244 -8.30 0.30 2.30
N ASN A 245 -7.93 1.59 2.25
CA ASN A 245 -8.25 2.56 3.30
C ASN A 245 -9.75 2.85 3.44
N THR A 246 -10.53 2.47 2.44
CA THR A 246 -11.97 2.77 2.35
C THR A 246 -12.85 1.56 2.69
N PHE A 247 -12.22 0.42 2.99
CA PHE A 247 -12.89 -0.78 3.46
C PHE A 247 -12.08 -1.51 4.54
N ASN A 248 -11.29 -0.78 5.35
CA ASN A 248 -10.53 -1.35 6.48
C ASN A 248 -11.14 -1.05 7.86
N THR A 249 -12.28 -0.38 7.98
CA THR A 249 -12.89 -0.08 9.30
C THR A 249 -13.25 -1.37 10.05
N PRO A 250 -12.85 -1.58 11.31
CA PRO A 250 -13.26 -2.75 12.08
C PRO A 250 -14.78 -2.89 12.23
N SER A 251 -15.27 -4.12 12.44
CA SER A 251 -16.67 -4.34 12.85
C SER A 251 -16.95 -3.70 14.23
N PRO A 252 -18.19 -3.23 14.47
CA PRO A 252 -18.64 -2.79 15.79
C PRO A 252 -18.35 -3.81 16.89
N LEU A 253 -17.90 -3.33 18.05
CA LEU A 253 -17.82 -4.17 19.24
C LEU A 253 -19.25 -4.52 19.70
N PRO A 254 -19.55 -5.81 19.96
CA PRO A 254 -20.90 -6.22 20.33
C PRO A 254 -21.32 -5.59 21.67
N ALA A 255 -22.60 -5.29 21.83
CA ALA A 255 -23.18 -4.83 23.10
C ALA A 255 -23.46 -6.00 24.07
N THR A 256 -22.51 -6.94 24.17
CA THR A 256 -22.56 -8.08 25.10
C THR A 256 -21.56 -7.90 26.23
N GLN A 257 -21.62 -8.74 27.26
CA GLN A 257 -20.65 -8.71 28.36
C GLN A 257 -19.21 -8.92 27.85
N GLU A 258 -19.01 -9.81 26.89
CA GLU A 258 -17.70 -10.02 26.25
C GLU A 258 -17.23 -8.77 25.50
N GLY A 259 -18.14 -8.09 24.79
CA GLY A 259 -17.82 -6.84 24.11
C GLY A 259 -17.47 -5.69 25.05
N GLU A 260 -18.13 -5.59 26.21
CA GLU A 260 -17.76 -4.63 27.25
C GLU A 260 -16.40 -4.93 27.89
N ILE A 261 -16.09 -6.20 28.14
CA ILE A 261 -14.77 -6.64 28.62
C ILE A 261 -13.70 -6.22 27.61
N TYR A 262 -13.91 -6.55 26.34
CA TYR A 262 -12.97 -6.20 25.27
C TYR A 262 -12.80 -4.69 25.11
N ARG A 263 -13.88 -3.90 25.25
CA ARG A 263 -13.80 -2.43 25.23
C ARG A 263 -12.92 -1.89 26.36
N ARG A 264 -13.03 -2.45 27.57
CA ARG A 264 -12.16 -2.07 28.71
C ARG A 264 -10.71 -2.46 28.46
N GLU A 265 -10.46 -3.62 27.85
CA GLU A 265 -9.11 -4.06 27.47
C GLU A 265 -8.47 -3.10 26.47
N LEU A 266 -9.20 -2.69 25.42
CA LEU A 266 -8.74 -1.69 24.45
C LEU A 266 -8.41 -0.35 25.11
N GLN A 267 -9.27 0.13 26.03
CA GLN A 267 -9.01 1.36 26.78
C GLN A 267 -7.77 1.26 27.66
N LYS A 268 -7.58 0.13 28.36
CA LYS A 268 -6.38 -0.13 29.15
C LYS A 268 -5.14 -0.16 28.26
N ARG A 269 -5.21 -0.87 27.13
CA ARG A 269 -4.11 -0.96 26.16
C ARG A 269 -3.72 0.41 25.62
N ARG A 270 -4.69 1.27 25.32
CA ARG A 270 -4.44 2.66 24.91
C ARG A 270 -3.65 3.44 25.97
N GLN A 271 -4.03 3.32 27.24
CA GLN A 271 -3.32 3.99 28.35
C GLN A 271 -1.89 3.46 28.52
N GLU A 272 -1.67 2.15 28.35
CA GLU A 272 -0.33 1.55 28.39
C GLU A 272 0.56 2.10 27.27
N ILE A 273 0.02 2.19 26.05
CA ILE A 273 0.72 2.74 24.89
C ILE A 273 1.00 4.23 25.05
N ASP A 274 0.09 5.01 25.66
CA ASP A 274 0.33 6.42 25.98
C ASP A 274 1.51 6.59 26.95
N ARG A 275 1.69 5.67 27.92
CA ARG A 275 2.87 5.67 28.81
C ARG A 275 4.14 5.29 28.07
N GLU A 276 4.08 4.28 27.21
CA GLU A 276 5.21 3.85 26.39
C GLU A 276 5.70 4.97 25.45
N GLU A 277 4.79 5.70 24.81
CA GLU A 277 5.09 6.88 23.98
C GLU A 277 5.88 7.93 24.78
N VAL A 278 5.43 8.25 26.00
CA VAL A 278 6.10 9.24 26.86
C VAL A 278 7.51 8.78 27.25
N GLU A 279 7.71 7.50 27.58
CA GLU A 279 9.04 6.97 27.90
C GLU A 279 9.97 6.99 26.68
N ILE A 280 9.48 6.64 25.49
CA ILE A 280 10.25 6.73 24.25
C ILE A 280 10.67 8.17 23.99
N LEU A 281 9.76 9.14 24.11
CA LEU A 281 10.05 10.56 23.90
C LEU A 281 11.08 11.10 24.90
N LYS A 282 11.07 10.62 26.15
CA LYS A 282 12.11 10.97 27.15
C LYS A 282 13.49 10.47 26.77
N ILE A 283 13.59 9.26 26.19
CA ILE A 283 14.86 8.71 25.71
C ILE A 283 15.30 9.48 24.47
N TYR A 284 14.37 9.70 23.54
CA TYR A 284 14.60 10.44 22.30
C TYR A 284 15.22 11.82 22.56
N ASP A 285 14.68 12.58 23.51
CA ASP A 285 15.16 13.93 23.89
C ASP A 285 16.59 13.95 24.48
N ARG A 286 17.19 12.79 24.82
CA ARG A 286 18.54 12.67 25.39
C ARG A 286 19.61 12.25 24.38
N LEU A 287 19.21 11.80 23.19
CA LEU A 287 20.12 11.26 22.18
C LEU A 287 20.62 12.35 21.24
N ASN A 288 21.88 12.23 20.81
CA ASN A 288 22.51 13.16 19.89
C ASN A 288 22.57 12.55 18.47
N PRO A 289 21.90 13.16 17.47
CA PRO A 289 21.89 12.66 16.10
C PRO A 289 23.25 12.74 15.38
N ASP A 290 24.20 13.55 15.87
CA ASP A 290 25.54 13.65 15.28
C ASP A 290 26.44 12.45 15.67
N LYS A 291 26.06 11.66 16.69
CA LYS A 291 26.78 10.44 17.09
C LYS A 291 26.18 9.21 16.38
N PRO A 292 26.94 8.43 15.61
CA PRO A 292 26.39 7.34 14.80
C PRO A 292 25.56 6.30 15.56
N THR A 293 26.00 5.89 16.76
CA THR A 293 25.30 4.90 17.59
C THR A 293 23.99 5.44 18.16
N GLU A 294 23.98 6.70 18.58
CA GLU A 294 22.78 7.36 19.11
C GLU A 294 21.81 7.71 17.97
N ALA A 295 22.31 7.99 16.76
CA ALA A 295 21.50 8.20 15.56
C ALA A 295 20.74 6.92 15.15
N GLU A 296 21.40 5.77 15.16
CA GLU A 296 20.74 4.49 14.89
C GLU A 296 19.67 4.17 15.96
N GLN A 297 19.94 4.53 17.22
CA GLN A 297 18.94 4.44 18.29
C GLN A 297 17.76 5.40 18.09
N LEU A 298 17.99 6.61 17.56
CA LEU A 298 16.93 7.56 17.21
C LEU A 298 16.04 7.03 16.09
N ASP A 299 16.62 6.39 15.07
CA ASP A 299 15.87 5.74 14.00
C ASP A 299 15.02 4.57 14.56
N ASP A 300 15.58 3.82 15.50
CA ASP A 300 14.87 2.76 16.22
C ASP A 300 13.63 3.26 16.96
N LEU A 301 13.79 4.37 17.70
CA LEU A 301 12.72 4.99 18.48
C LEU A 301 11.68 5.66 17.58
N SER A 302 12.10 6.30 16.49
CA SER A 302 11.20 6.93 15.50
C SER A 302 10.24 5.89 14.91
N ALA A 303 10.79 4.79 14.38
CA ALA A 303 9.96 3.70 13.85
C ALA A 303 9.01 3.09 14.90
N LYS A 304 9.42 3.07 16.18
CA LYS A 304 8.58 2.60 17.28
C LYS A 304 7.46 3.58 17.60
N LEU A 305 7.70 4.89 17.52
CA LEU A 305 6.66 5.91 17.67
C LEU A 305 5.63 5.83 16.55
N ASP A 306 6.06 5.59 15.31
CA ASP A 306 5.14 5.39 14.18
C ASP A 306 4.25 4.16 14.39
N GLN A 307 4.84 3.03 14.77
CA GLN A 307 4.10 1.82 15.15
C GLN A 307 3.08 2.10 16.27
N ILE A 308 3.47 2.87 17.29
CA ILE A 308 2.57 3.26 18.38
C ILE A 308 1.39 4.09 17.85
N ASN A 309 1.64 5.04 16.95
CA ASN A 309 0.58 5.86 16.34
C ASN A 309 -0.41 5.01 15.55
N GLU A 310 0.07 4.05 14.76
CA GLU A 310 -0.79 3.12 14.01
C GLU A 310 -1.69 2.31 14.96
N ILE A 311 -1.13 1.75 16.04
CA ILE A 311 -1.90 0.98 17.03
C ILE A 311 -2.94 1.86 17.72
N LYS A 312 -2.59 3.11 18.07
CA LYS A 312 -3.56 4.05 18.64
C LYS A 312 -4.71 4.32 17.67
N ILE A 313 -4.43 4.53 16.38
CA ILE A 313 -5.46 4.76 15.35
C ILE A 313 -6.37 3.52 15.21
N ASP A 314 -5.82 2.31 15.21
CA ASP A 314 -6.62 1.07 15.17
C ASP A 314 -7.53 0.95 16.40
N ILE A 315 -6.99 1.14 17.61
CA ILE A 315 -7.79 1.12 18.85
C ILE A 315 -8.88 2.19 18.80
N GLU A 316 -8.58 3.41 18.36
CA GLU A 316 -9.57 4.47 18.24
C GLU A 316 -10.69 4.13 17.26
N LYS A 317 -10.38 3.48 16.13
CA LYS A 317 -11.41 3.00 15.19
C LYS A 317 -12.29 1.92 15.80
N GLN A 318 -11.70 0.96 16.51
CA GLN A 318 -12.46 -0.09 17.22
C GLN A 318 -13.34 0.48 18.33
N LEU A 319 -12.85 1.50 19.04
CA LEU A 319 -13.63 2.18 20.08
C LEU A 319 -14.70 3.11 19.51
N ALA A 320 -14.53 3.64 18.29
CA ALA A 320 -15.49 4.55 17.67
C ALA A 320 -16.62 3.84 16.91
N SER A 321 -16.51 2.53 16.63
CA SER A 321 -17.43 1.75 15.79
C SER A 321 -18.79 1.45 16.44
N HIS A 322 -19.45 2.44 17.04
CA HIS A 322 -20.79 2.32 17.65
C HIS A 322 -21.93 2.39 16.61
N GLN A 323 -21.63 2.72 15.35
CA GLN A 323 -22.59 2.84 14.24
C GLN A 323 -22.20 1.88 13.11
N MET A 324 -23.13 1.63 12.17
CA MET A 324 -22.80 0.87 10.96
C MET A 324 -21.55 1.47 10.30
N PRO A 325 -20.49 0.66 10.10
CA PRO A 325 -19.24 1.17 9.57
C PRO A 325 -19.44 1.73 8.17
N ALA A 326 -18.92 2.92 7.91
CA ALA A 326 -18.84 3.45 6.56
C ALA A 326 -17.86 2.58 5.77
N ILE A 327 -18.40 1.70 4.92
CA ILE A 327 -17.66 0.79 4.06
C ILE A 327 -17.93 1.20 2.61
N ASP A 328 -16.87 1.22 1.81
CA ASP A 328 -16.93 1.50 0.38
C ASP A 328 -17.43 0.32 -0.44
N PHE A 329 -18.73 0.01 -0.31
CA PHE A 329 -19.37 -1.05 -1.07
C PHE A 329 -19.34 -0.80 -2.59
N GLU A 330 -19.25 0.46 -3.04
CA GLU A 330 -19.10 0.79 -4.46
C GLU A 330 -17.85 0.14 -5.06
N GLN A 331 -16.70 0.27 -4.38
CA GLN A 331 -15.46 -0.35 -4.84
C GLN A 331 -15.48 -1.88 -4.70
N LEU A 332 -16.05 -2.42 -3.62
CA LEU A 332 -16.13 -3.88 -3.44
C LEU A 332 -17.03 -4.52 -4.51
N GLU A 333 -18.13 -3.86 -4.85
CA GLU A 333 -19.05 -4.29 -5.91
C GLU A 333 -18.45 -4.11 -7.31
N TRP A 334 -17.67 -3.05 -7.51
CA TRP A 334 -16.84 -2.89 -8.72
C TRP A 334 -15.86 -4.06 -8.88
N LEU A 335 -15.14 -4.43 -7.81
CA LEU A 335 -14.21 -5.57 -7.85
C LEU A 335 -14.95 -6.88 -8.14
N ARG A 336 -16.08 -7.12 -7.46
CA ARG A 336 -16.93 -8.31 -7.70
C ARG A 336 -17.30 -8.42 -9.18
N SER A 337 -17.84 -7.34 -9.73
CA SER A 337 -18.29 -7.28 -11.13
C SER A 337 -17.12 -7.49 -12.10
N LYS A 338 -15.98 -6.85 -11.84
CA LYS A 338 -14.78 -6.95 -12.68
C LYS A 338 -14.13 -8.33 -12.64
N LEU A 339 -14.14 -9.01 -11.50
CA LEU A 339 -13.68 -10.40 -11.41
C LEU A 339 -14.60 -11.33 -12.21
N ILE A 340 -15.92 -11.16 -12.12
CA ILE A 340 -16.88 -11.96 -12.91
C ILE A 340 -16.68 -11.72 -14.41
N GLU A 341 -16.55 -10.47 -14.85
CA GLU A 341 -16.25 -10.11 -16.25
C GLU A 341 -14.93 -10.74 -16.72
N SER A 342 -13.89 -10.63 -15.89
CA SER A 342 -12.58 -11.23 -16.12
C SER A 342 -12.64 -12.74 -16.29
N TRP A 343 -13.44 -13.45 -15.49
CA TRP A 343 -13.68 -14.89 -15.61
C TRP A 343 -14.42 -15.31 -16.88
N ASN A 344 -15.31 -14.45 -17.38
CA ASN A 344 -16.03 -14.70 -18.63
C ASN A 344 -15.25 -14.31 -19.89
N THR A 345 -14.11 -13.64 -19.74
CA THR A 345 -13.28 -13.19 -20.86
C THR A 345 -12.25 -14.26 -21.24
N SER A 346 -12.40 -14.89 -22.40
CA SER A 346 -11.54 -16.02 -22.83
C SER A 346 -10.07 -15.68 -23.03
N GLN A 347 -9.75 -14.40 -23.24
CA GLN A 347 -8.38 -13.90 -23.37
C GLN A 347 -7.69 -13.75 -22.01
N VAL A 348 -8.45 -13.73 -20.91
CA VAL A 348 -7.89 -13.60 -19.57
C VAL A 348 -7.45 -14.96 -19.07
N ARG A 349 -6.16 -15.04 -18.80
CA ARG A 349 -5.49 -16.22 -18.28
C ARG A 349 -5.21 -16.10 -16.79
N GLY A 350 -5.03 -14.88 -16.25
CA GLY A 350 -4.68 -14.64 -14.85
C GLY A 350 -5.32 -13.39 -14.23
N ARG A 351 -5.37 -13.35 -12.90
CA ARG A 351 -5.98 -12.28 -12.08
C ARG A 351 -5.09 -11.96 -10.88
N VAL A 352 -4.61 -10.73 -10.82
CA VAL A 352 -3.77 -10.21 -9.73
C VAL A 352 -4.47 -9.05 -9.06
N ILE A 353 -4.56 -9.05 -7.73
CA ILE A 353 -5.08 -7.91 -6.96
C ILE A 353 -3.92 -7.27 -6.19
N PHE A 354 -3.85 -5.95 -6.18
CA PHE A 354 -2.86 -5.22 -5.38
C PHE A 354 -3.45 -4.02 -4.64
N PHE A 355 -3.07 -3.86 -3.37
CA PHE A 355 -3.58 -2.84 -2.45
C PHE A 355 -2.69 -2.74 -1.21
N HIS A 356 -2.92 -1.76 -0.34
CA HIS A 356 -2.01 -1.52 0.78
C HIS A 356 -2.11 -2.51 1.96
N HIS A 357 -3.26 -2.59 2.64
CA HIS A 357 -3.39 -3.36 3.89
C HIS A 357 -3.53 -4.86 3.60
N PRO A 358 -2.61 -5.75 4.03
CA PRO A 358 -2.68 -7.17 3.72
C PRO A 358 -3.83 -7.87 4.45
N PRO A 359 -4.56 -8.80 3.81
CA PRO A 359 -5.58 -9.61 4.49
C PRO A 359 -4.95 -10.73 5.35
N TYR A 360 -3.75 -11.19 5.00
CA TYR A 360 -2.98 -12.21 5.72
C TYR A 360 -1.55 -11.75 5.87
N VAL A 361 -1.01 -11.83 7.09
CA VAL A 361 0.34 -11.36 7.42
C VAL A 361 0.79 -11.96 8.75
N THR A 362 2.06 -12.36 8.88
CA THR A 362 2.64 -12.82 10.15
C THR A 362 3.64 -11.84 10.78
N GLU A 363 3.84 -10.67 10.16
CA GLU A 363 4.53 -9.54 10.79
C GLU A 363 3.90 -9.22 12.16
N ALA A 364 4.76 -9.00 13.16
CA ALA A 364 4.44 -8.98 14.58
C ALA A 364 3.39 -7.94 15.02
N THR A 365 3.14 -6.91 14.21
CA THR A 365 2.31 -5.77 14.58
C THR A 365 1.00 -5.69 13.81
N LYS A 366 0.94 -6.27 12.60
CA LYS A 366 -0.24 -6.20 11.71
C LYS A 366 -1.14 -7.43 11.77
N TRP A 367 -0.62 -8.60 12.16
CA TRP A 367 -1.30 -9.90 12.03
C TRP A 367 -2.67 -10.00 12.72
N ASN A 368 -2.84 -9.31 13.86
CA ASN A 368 -4.08 -9.31 14.64
C ASN A 368 -4.78 -7.94 14.66
N GLN A 369 -4.36 -7.00 13.82
CA GLN A 369 -5.02 -5.69 13.78
C GLN A 369 -6.45 -5.85 13.29
N ALA A 370 -7.36 -5.09 13.89
CA ALA A 370 -8.76 -5.18 13.51
C ALA A 370 -8.98 -4.69 12.08
N GLN A 371 -8.18 -3.74 11.60
CA GLN A 371 -8.16 -3.34 10.18
C GLN A 371 -7.80 -4.49 9.23
N THR A 372 -6.71 -5.23 9.53
CA THR A 372 -6.27 -6.42 8.77
C THR A 372 -7.39 -7.45 8.63
N LEU A 373 -8.04 -7.79 9.76
CA LEU A 373 -9.14 -8.75 9.78
C LEU A 373 -10.34 -8.24 8.97
N ALA A 374 -10.64 -6.95 9.06
CA ALA A 374 -11.78 -6.39 8.37
C ALA A 374 -11.57 -6.36 6.84
N VAL A 375 -10.34 -6.10 6.37
CA VAL A 375 -9.97 -6.25 4.95
C VAL A 375 -10.12 -7.69 4.49
N ARG A 376 -9.62 -8.67 5.27
CA ARG A 376 -9.77 -10.10 4.97
C ARG A 376 -11.24 -10.49 4.80
N HIS A 377 -12.08 -10.15 5.77
CA HIS A 377 -13.51 -10.52 5.74
C HIS A 377 -14.25 -9.92 4.55
N ARG A 378 -13.88 -8.71 4.12
CA ARG A 378 -14.52 -8.05 2.98
C ARG A 378 -14.07 -8.62 1.65
N LEU A 379 -12.80 -8.97 1.50
CA LEU A 379 -12.34 -9.67 0.30
C LEU A 379 -12.91 -11.08 0.23
N ARG A 380 -12.97 -11.81 1.35
CA ARG A 380 -13.67 -13.10 1.44
C ARG A 380 -15.11 -12.95 0.98
N TRP A 381 -15.84 -11.94 1.46
CA TRP A 381 -17.21 -11.66 1.02
C TRP A 381 -17.29 -11.43 -0.50
N VAL A 382 -16.41 -10.62 -1.08
CA VAL A 382 -16.37 -10.41 -2.55
C VAL A 382 -16.11 -11.74 -3.27
N PHE A 383 -15.11 -12.50 -2.84
CA PHE A 383 -14.72 -13.76 -3.49
C PHE A 383 -15.82 -14.81 -3.40
N GLU A 384 -16.53 -14.90 -2.28
CA GLU A 384 -17.70 -15.77 -2.12
C GLU A 384 -18.79 -15.42 -3.13
N GLN A 385 -19.11 -14.13 -3.28
CA GLN A 385 -20.12 -13.69 -4.24
C GLN A 385 -19.71 -13.93 -5.70
N VAL A 386 -18.41 -13.81 -6.00
CA VAL A 386 -17.87 -14.19 -7.31
C VAL A 386 -17.98 -15.70 -7.51
N ALA A 387 -17.60 -16.50 -6.50
CA ALA A 387 -17.67 -17.96 -6.54
C ALA A 387 -19.09 -18.47 -6.76
N GLU A 388 -20.05 -17.92 -6.01
CA GLU A 388 -21.48 -18.21 -6.13
C GLU A 388 -21.99 -17.88 -7.54
N THR A 389 -21.58 -16.74 -8.11
CA THR A 389 -22.01 -16.31 -9.45
C THR A 389 -21.44 -17.19 -10.56
N LEU A 390 -20.16 -17.59 -10.45
CA LEU A 390 -19.47 -18.33 -11.49
C LEU A 390 -19.71 -19.85 -11.42
N GLY A 391 -20.05 -20.38 -10.24
CA GLY A 391 -20.35 -21.78 -10.00
C GLY A 391 -19.26 -22.71 -10.55
N SER A 392 -19.64 -23.60 -11.46
CA SER A 392 -18.74 -24.62 -12.03
C SER A 392 -17.64 -24.06 -12.96
N LEU A 393 -17.68 -22.79 -13.34
CA LEU A 393 -16.66 -22.19 -14.21
C LEU A 393 -15.28 -22.17 -13.56
N ILE A 394 -15.21 -22.09 -12.23
CA ILE A 394 -13.97 -21.90 -11.47
C ILE A 394 -13.08 -23.17 -11.48
N LYS A 395 -13.65 -24.36 -11.71
CA LYS A 395 -12.92 -25.64 -11.87
C LYS A 395 -11.77 -25.83 -10.87
N GLU A 396 -12.03 -25.60 -9.58
CA GLU A 396 -11.07 -25.74 -8.47
C GLU A 396 -9.91 -24.74 -8.43
N ARG A 397 -9.88 -23.74 -9.33
CA ARG A 397 -8.86 -22.69 -9.32
C ARG A 397 -9.23 -21.59 -8.29
N PRO A 398 -8.26 -20.95 -7.62
CA PRO A 398 -8.56 -19.79 -6.80
C PRO A 398 -9.22 -18.64 -7.59
N ILE A 399 -10.06 -17.83 -6.94
CA ILE A 399 -10.75 -16.69 -7.60
C ILE A 399 -9.75 -15.71 -8.22
N VAL A 400 -8.59 -15.56 -7.59
CA VAL A 400 -7.44 -14.79 -8.06
C VAL A 400 -6.15 -15.57 -7.84
N ASP A 401 -5.17 -15.39 -8.73
CA ASP A 401 -3.93 -16.16 -8.68
C ASP A 401 -2.93 -15.59 -7.68
N LEU A 402 -2.95 -14.27 -7.48
CA LEU A 402 -1.99 -13.57 -6.66
C LEU A 402 -2.58 -12.30 -6.03
N ILE A 403 -2.29 -12.11 -4.75
CA ILE A 403 -2.55 -10.87 -4.02
C ILE A 403 -1.21 -10.22 -3.65
N LEU A 404 -1.06 -8.92 -3.91
CA LEU A 404 0.14 -8.14 -3.63
C LEU A 404 -0.16 -7.00 -2.66
N ASN A 405 0.58 -6.91 -1.54
CA ASN A 405 0.33 -5.92 -0.51
C ASN A 405 1.58 -5.19 0.03
N GLY A 406 1.36 -4.17 0.86
CA GLY A 406 2.37 -3.46 1.64
C GLY A 406 2.00 -3.49 3.13
N HIS A 407 2.08 -2.34 3.79
CA HIS A 407 1.69 -2.02 5.18
C HIS A 407 2.52 -2.70 6.27
N ALA A 408 2.78 -3.99 6.11
CA ALA A 408 3.70 -4.73 6.96
C ALA A 408 5.11 -4.57 6.40
N HIS A 409 6.01 -4.01 7.22
CA HIS A 409 7.36 -3.66 6.79
C HIS A 409 8.27 -4.91 6.74
N CYS A 410 7.99 -5.78 5.79
CA CYS A 410 8.74 -6.99 5.47
C CYS A 410 8.52 -7.36 4.00
N LEU A 411 9.29 -8.34 3.53
CA LEU A 411 8.87 -9.19 2.42
C LEU A 411 8.34 -10.49 2.99
N GLU A 412 7.12 -10.87 2.63
CA GLU A 412 6.50 -12.11 3.08
C GLU A 412 5.75 -12.80 1.92
N HIS A 413 5.91 -14.12 1.78
CA HIS A 413 5.03 -14.94 0.95
C HIS A 413 4.20 -15.82 1.87
N LEU A 414 2.88 -15.70 1.76
CA LEU A 414 1.91 -16.57 2.41
C LEU A 414 1.07 -17.31 1.38
N CYS A 415 0.60 -18.50 1.75
CA CYS A 415 -0.43 -19.21 1.00
C CYS A 415 -1.59 -19.49 1.94
N THR A 416 -2.82 -19.12 1.54
CA THR A 416 -4.01 -19.46 2.32
C THR A 416 -4.27 -20.96 2.24
N THR A 417 -4.71 -21.55 3.35
CA THR A 417 -5.06 -22.97 3.40
C THR A 417 -6.47 -23.19 2.85
N ASP A 418 -7.02 -24.38 3.02
CA ASP A 418 -8.48 -24.55 2.89
C ASP A 418 -9.15 -23.76 4.03
N THR A 419 -9.66 -22.57 3.69
CA THR A 419 -10.41 -21.71 4.59
C THR A 419 -11.89 -22.07 4.58
N GLY A 420 -12.33 -23.09 3.84
CA GLY A 420 -13.75 -23.38 3.61
C GLY A 420 -14.53 -22.24 2.96
N PHE A 421 -13.84 -21.25 2.40
CA PHE A 421 -14.39 -20.12 1.67
C PHE A 421 -13.58 -19.89 0.38
N ALA A 422 -14.07 -19.01 -0.49
CA ALA A 422 -13.48 -18.66 -1.77
C ALA A 422 -12.14 -17.91 -1.69
N ASP A 423 -11.66 -17.60 -0.48
CA ASP A 423 -10.30 -17.10 -0.22
C ASP A 423 -9.28 -18.22 0.08
N SER A 424 -9.60 -19.48 -0.22
CA SER A 424 -8.71 -20.64 -0.08
C SER A 424 -7.65 -20.72 -1.18
N HIS A 425 -6.47 -21.26 -0.83
CA HIS A 425 -5.37 -21.58 -1.76
C HIS A 425 -4.85 -20.39 -2.60
N ILE A 426 -4.93 -19.17 -2.08
CA ILE A 426 -4.45 -17.94 -2.72
C ILE A 426 -3.03 -17.64 -2.24
N ASN A 427 -2.15 -17.32 -3.18
CA ASN A 427 -0.83 -16.77 -2.88
C ASN A 427 -0.94 -15.27 -2.55
N CYS A 428 -0.37 -14.88 -1.41
CA CYS A 428 -0.24 -13.49 -0.98
C CYS A 428 1.24 -13.14 -0.87
N ILE A 429 1.68 -12.05 -1.51
CA ILE A 429 3.02 -11.49 -1.34
C ILE A 429 2.91 -10.09 -0.75
N ILE A 430 3.55 -9.90 0.39
CA ILE A 430 3.72 -8.60 1.04
C ILE A 430 5.09 -8.07 0.63
N SER A 431 5.14 -6.84 0.12
CA SER A 431 6.38 -6.15 -0.27
C SER A 431 6.46 -4.77 0.38
N GLY A 432 6.23 -4.68 1.69
CA GLY A 432 6.34 -3.41 2.45
C GLY A 432 7.74 -3.14 3.02
N GLY A 433 8.74 -3.94 2.67
CA GLY A 433 10.12 -3.78 3.12
C GLY A 433 10.96 -2.79 2.30
N SER A 434 10.37 -1.94 1.45
CA SER A 434 11.11 -1.24 0.39
C SER A 434 11.74 0.09 0.78
N GLY A 435 11.52 0.57 2.01
CA GLY A 435 12.15 1.80 2.48
C GLY A 435 11.97 2.05 3.96
N HIS A 436 10.77 1.81 4.49
CA HIS A 436 10.54 1.92 5.92
C HIS A 436 11.21 0.81 6.71
N ARG A 437 11.53 1.13 7.98
CA ARG A 437 12.24 0.22 8.88
C ARG A 437 11.56 -1.16 8.98
N PRO A 438 12.27 -2.27 8.67
CA PRO A 438 11.71 -3.60 8.71
C PRO A 438 11.30 -4.04 10.12
N ARG A 439 10.29 -4.91 10.20
CA ARG A 439 9.75 -5.43 11.46
C ARG A 439 9.94 -6.95 11.57
N TYR A 440 9.76 -7.47 12.79
CA TYR A 440 9.92 -8.89 13.10
C TYR A 440 8.71 -9.70 12.66
N GLN A 441 8.91 -11.00 12.43
CA GLN A 441 7.81 -11.96 12.44
C GLN A 441 7.28 -12.12 13.87
N ARG A 442 5.99 -12.40 14.02
CA ARG A 442 5.37 -12.71 15.31
C ARG A 442 6.00 -13.96 15.94
N ARG A 443 5.89 -14.09 17.27
CA ARG A 443 6.55 -15.18 18.03
C ARG A 443 5.83 -16.53 17.90
N GLU A 444 4.55 -16.49 17.58
CA GLU A 444 3.67 -17.65 17.37
C GLU A 444 4.04 -18.45 16.11
N GLY A 445 4.95 -17.94 15.28
CA GLY A 445 5.46 -18.61 14.10
C GLY A 445 4.64 -18.33 12.84
N THR A 446 4.75 -19.24 11.88
CA THR A 446 4.33 -19.05 10.49
C THR A 446 2.84 -19.29 10.24
N GLU A 447 2.12 -19.94 11.16
CA GLU A 447 0.73 -20.41 10.93
C GLU A 447 -0.33 -19.43 11.42
N LEU A 448 -1.10 -18.82 10.51
CA LEU A 448 -2.21 -17.95 10.90
C LEU A 448 -3.45 -18.77 11.28
N MET A 449 -4.00 -18.47 12.45
CA MET A 449 -5.22 -19.07 12.97
C MET A 449 -6.35 -18.04 13.02
N GLU A 450 -7.57 -18.46 12.74
CA GLU A 450 -8.77 -17.60 12.83
C GLU A 450 -9.89 -18.36 13.56
N THR A 451 -10.61 -17.67 14.44
CA THR A 451 -11.77 -18.20 15.16
C THR A 451 -13.05 -17.82 14.43
N PHE A 452 -13.84 -18.83 14.05
CA PHE A 452 -15.10 -18.63 13.33
C PHE A 452 -16.27 -18.71 14.32
N ALA A 453 -16.92 -17.56 14.55
CA ALA A 453 -18.02 -17.46 15.51
C ALA A 453 -19.33 -18.11 15.01
N GLU A 454 -19.49 -18.23 13.70
CA GLU A 454 -20.71 -18.75 13.05
C GLU A 454 -20.77 -20.29 13.01
N ILE A 455 -19.64 -20.95 13.31
CA ILE A 455 -19.55 -22.42 13.35
C ILE A 455 -19.77 -22.89 14.79
N ALA A 456 -20.75 -23.78 14.97
CA ALA A 456 -21.05 -24.37 16.28
C ALA A 456 -19.78 -24.99 16.90
N GLY A 457 -19.41 -24.53 18.11
CA GLY A 457 -18.21 -24.99 18.82
C GLY A 457 -16.99 -24.06 18.79
N LYS A 458 -17.08 -22.84 18.21
CA LYS A 458 -15.95 -21.88 18.10
C LYS A 458 -14.68 -22.56 17.55
N SER A 459 -14.78 -23.17 16.39
CA SER A 459 -13.62 -23.83 15.77
C SER A 459 -12.59 -22.80 15.34
N THR A 460 -11.49 -22.68 16.09
CA THR A 460 -10.27 -22.04 15.61
C THR A 460 -9.62 -22.95 14.58
N ARG A 461 -9.35 -22.44 13.38
CA ARG A 461 -8.67 -23.20 12.31
C ARG A 461 -7.55 -22.40 11.70
N LYS A 462 -6.63 -23.12 11.07
CA LYS A 462 -5.57 -22.52 10.26
C LYS A 462 -6.18 -21.90 9.00
N VAL A 463 -5.72 -20.71 8.62
CA VAL A 463 -6.18 -19.97 7.44
C VAL A 463 -5.07 -19.63 6.46
N ALA A 464 -3.81 -19.59 6.90
CA ALA A 464 -2.67 -19.37 6.00
C ALA A 464 -1.36 -19.85 6.63
N ASP A 465 -0.39 -20.17 5.77
CA ASP A 465 0.98 -20.51 6.14
C ASP A 465 1.94 -19.48 5.51
N SER A 466 2.78 -18.86 6.34
CA SER A 466 3.94 -18.08 5.88
C SER A 466 5.04 -19.02 5.38
N ARG A 467 5.39 -18.89 4.10
CA ARG A 467 6.37 -19.74 3.39
C ARG A 467 7.75 -19.09 3.28
N LEU A 468 7.79 -17.76 3.21
CA LEU A 468 9.00 -16.95 3.24
C LEU A 468 8.72 -15.70 4.09
N PHE A 469 9.63 -15.38 5.00
CA PHE A 469 9.60 -14.13 5.74
C PHE A 469 11.00 -13.50 5.75
N VAL A 470 11.09 -12.29 5.22
CA VAL A 470 12.30 -11.46 5.20
C VAL A 470 11.95 -10.14 5.89
N GLY A 471 12.37 -10.03 7.15
CA GLY A 471 12.18 -8.85 7.98
C GLY A 471 13.28 -8.74 9.02
N ARG A 472 13.13 -7.81 9.95
CA ARG A 472 14.11 -7.60 11.02
C ARG A 472 14.32 -8.90 11.80
N HIS A 473 15.57 -9.25 12.03
CA HIS A 473 15.95 -10.41 12.83
C HIS A 473 17.31 -10.20 13.49
N ASN A 474 17.58 -10.98 14.54
CA ASN A 474 18.88 -10.99 15.21
C ASN A 474 19.59 -12.30 14.86
N TYR A 475 20.82 -12.21 14.35
CA TYR A 475 21.66 -13.37 14.06
C TYR A 475 23.06 -13.14 14.61
N ASN A 476 23.59 -14.08 15.40
CA ASN A 476 24.89 -13.96 16.07
C ASN A 476 25.09 -12.62 16.82
N PHE A 477 24.07 -12.16 17.55
CA PHE A 477 24.03 -10.88 18.27
C PHE A 477 24.10 -9.61 17.38
N GLN A 478 24.04 -9.76 16.06
CA GLN A 478 23.97 -8.65 15.11
C GLN A 478 22.51 -8.38 14.71
N ASN A 479 22.11 -7.11 14.79
CA ASN A 479 20.80 -6.65 14.32
C ASN A 479 20.84 -6.51 12.79
N ARG A 480 19.96 -7.23 12.10
CA ARG A 480 19.87 -7.24 10.64
C ARG A 480 18.61 -6.56 10.17
N LEU A 481 18.76 -5.63 9.23
CA LEU A 481 17.68 -4.85 8.64
C LEU A 481 17.62 -5.11 7.13
N PRO A 482 16.96 -6.19 6.69
CA PRO A 482 16.79 -6.49 5.29
C PRO A 482 15.68 -5.61 4.69
N TYR A 483 16.03 -4.84 3.67
CA TYR A 483 15.10 -4.11 2.83
C TYR A 483 14.95 -4.84 1.50
N SER A 484 13.77 -4.77 0.91
CA SER A 484 13.42 -5.67 -0.18
C SER A 484 12.49 -5.06 -1.23
N CYS A 485 12.60 -5.62 -2.43
CA CYS A 485 11.60 -5.54 -3.48
C CYS A 485 11.43 -6.93 -4.11
N VAL A 486 10.46 -7.08 -4.99
CA VAL A 486 10.20 -8.35 -5.68
C VAL A 486 10.18 -8.11 -7.18
N ARG A 487 10.90 -8.93 -7.94
CA ARG A 487 10.66 -9.11 -9.37
C ARG A 487 9.77 -10.34 -9.56
N ILE A 488 8.76 -10.22 -10.40
CA ILE A 488 7.84 -11.30 -10.75
C ILE A 488 7.93 -11.51 -12.26
N ASP A 489 8.33 -12.70 -12.68
CA ASP A 489 8.28 -13.12 -14.08
C ASP A 489 6.99 -13.92 -14.31
N VAL A 490 6.16 -13.47 -15.24
CA VAL A 490 4.96 -14.17 -15.70
C VAL A 490 5.36 -15.04 -16.88
N LEU A 491 5.19 -16.36 -16.73
CA LEU A 491 5.43 -17.34 -17.79
C LEU A 491 4.16 -17.61 -18.57
N ASP A 492 4.26 -18.11 -19.81
CA ASP A 492 3.09 -18.53 -20.61
C ASP A 492 2.24 -19.65 -19.93
N GLY A 493 0.96 -19.80 -20.30
CA GLY A 493 0.03 -20.79 -19.73
C GLY A 493 -1.32 -20.26 -19.23
N SER A 494 -2.28 -21.17 -18.99
CA SER A 494 -3.58 -20.88 -18.40
C SER A 494 -4.00 -22.03 -17.45
N PRO A 495 -3.86 -21.86 -16.12
CA PRO A 495 -3.43 -20.64 -15.42
C PRO A 495 -1.95 -20.28 -15.68
N PRO A 496 -1.59 -18.99 -15.57
CA PRO A 496 -0.20 -18.54 -15.63
C PRO A 496 0.60 -19.11 -14.45
N LYS A 497 1.92 -19.22 -14.62
CA LYS A 497 2.86 -19.43 -13.52
C LYS A 497 3.63 -18.15 -13.24
N PHE A 498 3.94 -17.89 -11.98
CA PHE A 498 4.72 -16.72 -11.58
C PHE A 498 6.04 -17.17 -10.96
N ILE A 499 7.16 -16.74 -11.51
CA ILE A 499 8.47 -16.88 -10.87
C ILE A 499 8.69 -15.67 -9.99
N ILE A 500 8.74 -15.89 -8.68
CA ILE A 500 8.96 -14.85 -7.68
C ILE A 500 10.45 -14.78 -7.38
N ARG A 501 11.04 -13.58 -7.54
CA ARG A 501 12.45 -13.28 -7.28
C ARG A 501 12.56 -12.22 -6.18
N PRO A 502 12.77 -12.65 -4.92
CA PRO A 502 13.11 -11.74 -3.83
C PRO A 502 14.45 -11.04 -4.08
N LEU A 503 14.45 -9.71 -4.05
CA LEU A 503 15.66 -8.89 -4.16
C LEU A 503 15.89 -8.18 -2.82
N ILE A 504 17.03 -8.40 -2.18
CA ILE A 504 17.28 -7.93 -0.81
C ILE A 504 18.57 -7.14 -0.72
N THR A 505 18.49 -5.97 -0.08
CA THR A 505 19.65 -5.21 0.39
C THR A 505 19.55 -5.12 1.91
N GLU A 506 20.49 -5.72 2.59
CA GLU A 506 20.53 -5.81 4.04
C GLU A 506 21.55 -4.84 4.62
N ARG A 507 21.16 -4.15 5.69
CA ARG A 507 22.08 -3.40 6.52
C ARG A 507 22.49 -4.24 7.73
N VAL A 508 23.80 -4.48 7.86
CA VAL A 508 24.44 -5.19 8.98
C VAL A 508 25.56 -4.31 9.52
N GLU A 509 25.52 -3.94 10.81
CA GLU A 509 26.55 -3.11 11.45
C GLU A 509 26.98 -1.88 10.60
N GLN A 510 25.99 -1.15 10.06
CA GLN A 510 26.17 0.04 9.21
C GLN A 510 26.75 -0.21 7.80
N LYS A 511 26.96 -1.47 7.40
CA LYS A 511 27.35 -1.87 6.05
C LYS A 511 26.17 -2.42 5.27
N TRP A 512 26.18 -2.21 3.96
CA TRP A 512 25.16 -2.71 3.04
C TRP A 512 25.65 -3.96 2.32
N HIS A 513 24.79 -4.97 2.24
CA HIS A 513 25.04 -6.24 1.58
C HIS A 513 23.84 -6.58 0.69
N ASN A 514 24.11 -6.92 -0.57
CA ASN A 514 23.07 -7.39 -1.47
C ASN A 514 23.01 -8.92 -1.42
N THR A 515 21.81 -9.45 -1.32
CA THR A 515 21.54 -10.88 -1.31
C THR A 515 20.39 -11.16 -2.25
N GLU A 516 20.57 -12.13 -3.14
CA GLU A 516 19.49 -12.71 -3.94
C GLU A 516 19.08 -14.03 -3.29
N LEU A 517 17.79 -14.22 -3.05
CA LEU A 517 17.28 -15.53 -2.64
C LEU A 517 16.94 -16.35 -3.88
N GLU A 518 16.96 -17.67 -3.72
CA GLU A 518 16.53 -18.58 -4.76
C GLU A 518 15.10 -18.24 -5.21
N PRO A 519 14.86 -18.07 -6.52
CA PRO A 519 13.53 -17.87 -7.04
C PRO A 519 12.63 -19.07 -6.75
N PHE A 520 11.34 -18.82 -6.58
CA PHE A 520 10.34 -19.87 -6.42
C PHE A 520 9.15 -19.65 -7.35
N VAL A 521 8.48 -20.74 -7.72
CA VAL A 521 7.32 -20.70 -8.62
C VAL A 521 6.04 -20.83 -7.81
N ILE A 522 5.07 -19.98 -8.12
CA ILE A 522 3.69 -20.08 -7.61
C ILE A 522 2.67 -20.22 -8.71
#